data_AF-A0A9D2QGI6-F1
#
_entry.id   AF-A0A9D2QGI6-F1
#
_cell.length_a   1.000
_cell.length_b   1.000
_cell.length_c   1.000
_cell.angle_alpha   90.00
_cell.angle_beta   90.00
_cell.angle_gamma   90.00
#
_symmetry.space_group_name_H-M   'P 1'
#
loop_
_entity.id
_entity.type
_entity.pdbx_description
1 polymer ?
#
loop_
_entity_poly.entity_id
_entity_poly.type
_entity_poly.pdbx_seq_one_letter_code
_entity_poly.pdbx_strand_id
1 'polypeptide(L)'
;MIAVSITVTGRGPDRTVEATVADTVPVAELIPHLVTAEPGDLWRLSGPVGVLRPERSLAESEVRPGERLTLQRAGLPAPPVDDVGRLSEDVPPSPAAWVAACLAAVVSWFLPAGAMEQLPELVWHPLGVSATAQTVLDGAVGESAVPGVPVVVLLIWAAQLVATLAAAAASLTDARYVPVAALLGFGVGLQVSVVAACLFAALAVWRPGPERVVSVGLLIAAVLNVVPGVTMLLGLAVLTFSGQLALGLAGVRLPRIPATGLFDALESSPDSRPDTGATAARARSLHPALVVTCCVVLLAGTVQLLPAGESDVPVWTIAALLIVALTGLSARACRPVHSVAVTVTATLLLTWVALHLPGAWPLLALAPAALPAVRVTSPLAGRVLDITETIAFAVAIPLLIATTGIFDLVRGIG
;
A
#
# COMPACT_ATOMS: atom_id res chain seq x y z
N MET A 1 60.89 -16.26 -11.97
CA MET A 1 60.89 -15.46 -10.71
C MET A 1 60.99 -13.98 -11.05
N ILE A 2 60.13 -13.15 -10.47
CA ILE A 2 60.06 -11.70 -10.69
C ILE A 2 60.18 -11.01 -9.32
N ALA A 3 61.04 -9.99 -9.23
CA ALA A 3 61.12 -9.11 -8.06
C ALA A 3 60.06 -8.01 -8.20
N VAL A 4 59.20 -7.87 -7.20
CA VAL A 4 58.12 -6.86 -7.16
C VAL A 4 58.12 -6.14 -5.82
N SER A 5 57.70 -4.88 -5.84
CA SER A 5 57.48 -4.08 -4.63
C SER A 5 55.98 -3.93 -4.43
N ILE A 6 55.43 -4.48 -3.35
CA ILE A 6 53.99 -4.50 -3.09
C ILE A 6 53.68 -3.56 -1.93
N THR A 7 52.93 -2.49 -2.20
CA THR A 7 52.42 -1.57 -1.18
C THR A 7 51.05 -2.04 -0.71
N VAL A 8 50.93 -2.40 0.57
CA VAL A 8 49.67 -2.83 1.19
C VAL A 8 48.98 -1.62 1.82
N THR A 9 47.75 -1.36 1.40
CA THR A 9 46.94 -0.21 1.83
C THR A 9 45.58 -0.74 2.33
N GLY A 10 45.17 -0.43 3.57
CA GLY A 10 43.83 -0.82 4.06
C GLY A 10 43.65 -1.14 5.54
N ARG A 11 44.71 -1.31 6.34
CA ARG A 11 44.64 -1.41 7.82
C ARG A 11 45.90 -0.78 8.43
N GLY A 12 45.87 0.53 8.67
CA GLY A 12 46.97 1.26 9.30
C GLY A 12 47.93 1.94 8.30
N PRO A 13 49.13 2.38 8.74
CA PRO A 13 50.08 3.08 7.88
C PRO A 13 50.53 2.19 6.71
N ASP A 14 50.70 2.80 5.54
CA ASP A 14 51.10 2.10 4.32
C ASP A 14 52.38 1.29 4.55
N ARG A 15 52.30 -0.01 4.26
CA ARG A 15 53.43 -0.93 4.39
C ARG A 15 53.88 -1.37 3.01
N THR A 16 55.15 -1.15 2.70
CA THR A 16 55.78 -1.70 1.50
C THR A 16 56.45 -3.03 1.84
N VAL A 17 56.25 -4.04 0.98
CA VAL A 17 56.86 -5.36 1.06
C VAL A 17 57.60 -5.61 -0.25
N GLU A 18 58.91 -5.78 -0.18
CA GLU A 18 59.70 -6.24 -1.32
C GLU A 18 59.71 -7.77 -1.32
N ALA A 19 59.24 -8.38 -2.40
CA ALA A 19 59.11 -9.83 -2.50
C ALA A 19 59.65 -10.31 -3.85
N THR A 20 60.33 -11.47 -3.81
CA THR A 20 60.69 -12.21 -5.02
C THR A 20 59.69 -13.35 -5.17
N VAL A 21 58.88 -13.31 -6.23
CA VAL A 21 57.75 -14.20 -6.42
C VAL A 21 57.95 -15.02 -7.69
N ALA A 22 57.50 -16.28 -7.69
CA ALA A 22 57.46 -17.07 -8.91
C ALA A 22 56.42 -16.47 -9.88
N ASP A 23 56.83 -16.30 -11.13
CA ASP A 23 56.07 -15.66 -12.21
C ASP A 23 54.88 -16.47 -12.70
N THR A 24 54.87 -17.76 -12.36
CA THR A 24 53.82 -18.73 -12.71
C THR A 24 52.73 -18.85 -11.64
N VAL A 25 52.89 -18.24 -10.46
CA VAL A 25 51.94 -18.37 -9.35
C VAL A 25 50.75 -17.43 -9.58
N PRO A 26 49.50 -17.91 -9.46
CA PRO A 26 48.31 -17.07 -9.56
C PRO A 26 48.29 -15.97 -8.51
N VAL A 27 47.77 -14.79 -8.88
CA VAL A 27 47.65 -13.64 -7.97
C VAL A 27 46.84 -13.98 -6.72
N ALA A 28 45.83 -14.83 -6.82
CA ALA A 28 45.03 -15.30 -5.68
C ALA A 28 45.85 -16.01 -4.60
N GLU A 29 46.89 -16.75 -4.98
CA GLU A 29 47.73 -17.50 -4.05
C GLU A 29 48.71 -16.57 -3.30
N LEU A 30 48.97 -15.37 -3.83
CA LEU A 30 49.87 -14.39 -3.20
C LEU A 30 49.19 -13.61 -2.08
N ILE A 31 47.88 -13.36 -2.20
CA ILE A 31 47.11 -12.51 -1.28
C ILE A 31 47.15 -13.01 0.18
N PRO A 32 46.96 -14.32 0.48
CA PRO A 32 47.02 -14.83 1.87
C PRO A 32 48.39 -14.69 2.52
N HIS A 33 49.47 -14.63 1.72
CA HIS A 33 50.83 -14.43 2.22
C HIS A 33 51.16 -12.97 2.50
N LEU A 34 50.37 -12.04 1.96
CA LEU A 34 50.56 -10.60 2.11
C LEU A 34 49.64 -10.01 3.18
N VAL A 35 48.45 -10.57 3.38
CA VAL A 35 47.44 -10.09 4.33
C VAL A 35 46.69 -11.23 4.98
N THR A 36 46.46 -11.12 6.30
CA THR A 36 45.53 -11.97 7.05
C THR A 36 44.09 -11.54 6.75
N ALA A 37 43.43 -12.18 5.78
CA ALA A 37 42.06 -11.86 5.39
C ALA A 37 41.03 -12.44 6.39
N GLU A 38 40.04 -11.63 6.78
CA GLU A 38 38.86 -12.11 7.50
C GLU A 38 37.81 -12.66 6.50
N PRO A 39 36.95 -13.61 6.91
CA PRO A 39 35.88 -14.11 6.06
C PRO A 39 34.99 -12.96 5.53
N GLY A 40 34.89 -12.82 4.21
CA GLY A 40 34.13 -11.76 3.55
C GLY A 40 34.97 -10.60 2.98
N ASP A 41 36.27 -10.58 3.25
CA ASP A 41 37.17 -9.57 2.66
C ASP A 41 37.61 -9.94 1.24
N LEU A 42 37.39 -9.02 0.31
CA LEU A 42 37.93 -9.08 -1.03
C LEU A 42 39.13 -8.14 -1.13
N TRP A 43 40.28 -8.69 -1.50
CA TRP A 43 41.51 -7.93 -1.71
C TRP A 43 41.88 -7.95 -3.19
N ARG A 44 42.25 -6.78 -3.72
CA ARG A 44 42.63 -6.61 -5.12
C ARG A 44 44.06 -6.10 -5.20
N LEU A 45 44.85 -6.79 -6.02
CA LEU A 45 46.19 -6.35 -6.39
C LEU A 45 46.07 -5.56 -7.68
N SER A 46 46.52 -4.31 -7.69
CA SER A 46 46.58 -3.46 -8.88
C SER A 46 48.02 -3.14 -9.23
N GLY A 47 48.32 -3.18 -10.52
CA GLY A 47 49.57 -2.73 -11.10
C GLY A 47 49.37 -1.45 -11.91
N PRO A 48 50.43 -0.98 -12.60
CA PRO A 48 50.37 0.22 -13.44
C PRO A 48 49.37 0.10 -14.61
N VAL A 49 49.06 -1.11 -15.06
CA VAL A 49 48.13 -1.41 -16.16
C VAL A 49 46.69 -1.61 -15.68
N GLY A 50 46.46 -1.64 -14.37
CA GLY A 50 45.12 -1.77 -13.77
C GLY A 50 45.02 -2.90 -12.74
N VAL A 51 43.79 -3.31 -12.44
CA VAL A 51 43.51 -4.38 -11.47
C VAL A 51 43.87 -5.73 -12.07
N LEU A 52 44.74 -6.48 -11.37
CA LEU A 52 45.15 -7.82 -11.77
C LEU A 52 44.04 -8.83 -11.44
N ARG A 53 43.79 -9.75 -12.37
CA ARG A 53 42.79 -10.81 -12.17
C ARG A 53 43.35 -11.88 -11.24
N PRO A 54 42.62 -12.31 -10.21
CA PRO A 54 43.12 -13.25 -9.21
C PRO A 54 43.45 -14.63 -9.80
N GLU A 55 42.80 -15.03 -10.90
CA GLU A 55 43.00 -16.32 -11.56
C GLU A 55 44.25 -16.38 -12.44
N ARG A 56 44.86 -15.22 -12.77
CA ARG A 56 46.01 -15.14 -13.67
C ARG A 56 47.32 -15.13 -12.91
N SER A 57 48.37 -15.64 -13.55
CA SER A 57 49.74 -15.49 -13.05
C SER A 57 50.25 -14.05 -13.21
N LEU A 58 51.33 -13.70 -12.50
CA LEU A 58 51.98 -12.39 -12.66
C LEU A 58 52.51 -12.19 -14.09
N ALA A 59 53.00 -13.27 -14.74
CA ALA A 59 53.44 -13.24 -16.13
C ALA A 59 52.28 -12.99 -17.12
N GLU A 60 51.14 -13.66 -16.93
CA GLU A 60 49.92 -13.46 -17.74
C GLU A 60 49.25 -12.10 -17.52
N SER A 61 49.58 -11.48 -16.39
CA SER A 61 49.15 -10.12 -16.03
C SER A 61 50.15 -9.05 -16.52
N GLU A 62 51.15 -9.45 -17.31
CA GLU A 62 52.18 -8.59 -17.90
C GLU A 62 53.02 -7.80 -16.88
N VAL A 63 53.11 -8.28 -15.63
CA VAL A 63 53.88 -7.62 -14.58
C VAL A 63 55.38 -7.79 -14.83
N ARG A 64 56.12 -6.68 -14.89
CA ARG A 64 57.57 -6.70 -15.13
C ARG A 64 58.39 -6.68 -13.84
N PRO A 65 59.63 -7.19 -13.87
CA PRO A 65 60.55 -7.04 -12.73
C PRO A 65 60.77 -5.58 -12.35
N GLY A 66 60.66 -5.29 -11.06
CA GLY A 66 60.81 -3.95 -10.48
C GLY A 66 59.52 -3.12 -10.44
N GLU A 67 58.39 -3.65 -10.92
CA GLU A 67 57.13 -2.93 -10.87
C GLU A 67 56.56 -2.83 -9.45
N ARG A 68 55.88 -1.70 -9.21
CA ARG A 68 55.19 -1.43 -7.95
C ARG A 68 53.73 -1.86 -8.08
N LEU A 69 53.31 -2.75 -7.20
CA LEU A 69 51.94 -3.22 -7.10
C LEU A 69 51.31 -2.65 -5.84
N THR A 70 50.02 -2.35 -5.89
CA THR A 70 49.26 -1.87 -4.74
C THR A 70 48.20 -2.89 -4.38
N LEU A 71 48.20 -3.36 -3.14
CA LEU A 71 47.17 -4.23 -2.60
C LEU A 71 46.17 -3.39 -1.82
N GLN A 72 44.92 -3.39 -2.27
CA GLN A 72 43.82 -2.61 -1.69
C GLN A 72 42.66 -3.54 -1.31
N ARG A 73 41.98 -3.22 -0.20
CA ARG A 73 40.70 -3.85 0.14
C ARG A 73 39.64 -3.36 -0.85
N ALA A 74 39.10 -4.26 -1.64
CA ALA A 74 38.05 -3.96 -2.58
C ALA A 74 36.71 -3.98 -1.84
N GLY A 75 36.08 -2.81 -1.73
CA GLY A 75 34.65 -2.76 -1.48
C GLY A 75 33.94 -3.37 -2.69
N LEU A 76 33.05 -4.34 -2.46
CA LEU A 76 32.04 -4.61 -3.47
C LEU A 76 31.27 -3.29 -3.65
N PRO A 77 31.17 -2.74 -4.87
CA PRO A 77 30.16 -1.72 -5.10
C PRO A 77 28.83 -2.34 -4.65
N ALA A 78 28.06 -1.62 -3.83
CA ALA A 78 26.74 -2.10 -3.44
C ALA A 78 26.00 -2.52 -4.72
N PRO A 79 25.38 -3.70 -4.75
CA PRO A 79 24.66 -4.13 -5.94
C PRO A 79 23.72 -3.00 -6.38
N PRO A 80 23.61 -2.72 -7.69
CA PRO A 80 22.72 -1.68 -8.17
C PRO A 80 21.34 -1.90 -7.56
N VAL A 81 20.81 -0.87 -6.92
CA VAL A 81 19.54 -0.97 -6.20
C VAL A 81 18.45 -1.27 -7.21
N ASP A 82 17.93 -2.50 -7.19
CA ASP A 82 16.79 -2.93 -7.99
C ASP A 82 15.54 -2.07 -7.68
N ASP A 83 14.56 -2.08 -8.58
CA ASP A 83 13.29 -1.37 -8.40
C ASP A 83 12.62 -1.70 -7.06
N VAL A 84 12.77 -2.94 -6.59
CA VAL A 84 12.29 -3.40 -5.28
C VAL A 84 13.12 -2.80 -4.14
N GLY A 85 14.44 -2.67 -4.29
CA GLY A 85 15.31 -2.04 -3.30
C GLY A 85 14.99 -0.55 -3.10
N ARG A 86 14.61 0.16 -4.17
CA ARG A 86 14.11 1.55 -4.09
C ARG A 86 12.75 1.68 -3.42
N LEU A 87 12.00 0.58 -3.31
CA LEU A 87 10.76 0.56 -2.55
C LEU A 87 10.99 0.38 -1.04
N SER A 88 12.17 -0.11 -0.65
CA SER A 88 12.56 -0.46 0.72
C SER A 88 13.35 0.61 1.46
N GLU A 89 13.52 1.80 0.87
CA GLU A 89 14.20 2.92 1.53
C GLU A 89 13.52 3.28 2.86
N ASP A 90 14.33 3.68 3.85
CA ASP A 90 13.88 3.99 5.20
C ASP A 90 12.74 5.02 5.18
N VAL A 91 11.61 4.62 5.76
CA VAL A 91 10.44 5.47 5.87
C VAL A 91 10.51 6.22 7.21
N PRO A 92 10.58 7.57 7.20
CA PRO A 92 10.56 8.32 8.44
C PRO A 92 9.22 8.11 9.17
N PRO A 93 9.23 8.02 10.52
CA PRO A 93 8.00 7.90 11.30
C PRO A 93 7.08 9.10 11.03
N SER A 94 5.82 8.82 10.68
CA SER A 94 4.85 9.82 10.22
C SER A 94 4.02 10.38 11.39
N PRO A 95 4.21 11.66 11.77
CA PRO A 95 3.36 12.32 12.77
C PRO A 95 1.92 12.55 12.27
N ALA A 96 1.68 12.45 10.95
CA ALA A 96 0.38 12.67 10.33
C ALA A 96 -0.67 11.61 10.70
N ALA A 97 -0.24 10.39 11.07
CA ALA A 97 -1.15 9.33 11.50
C ALA A 97 -1.83 9.70 12.82
N TRP A 98 -1.12 10.39 13.72
CA TRP A 98 -1.62 10.89 14.99
C TRP A 98 -2.67 11.98 14.80
N VAL A 99 -2.34 12.94 13.96
CA VAL A 99 -3.22 14.08 13.68
C VAL A 99 -4.50 13.62 12.98
N ALA A 100 -4.39 12.67 12.03
CA ALA A 100 -5.53 12.13 11.31
C ALA A 100 -6.40 11.21 12.19
N ALA A 101 -5.81 10.38 13.07
CA ALA A 101 -6.56 9.56 14.03
C ALA A 101 -7.30 10.42 15.06
N CYS A 102 -6.66 11.49 15.56
CA CYS A 102 -7.30 12.47 16.44
C CYS A 102 -8.41 13.26 15.73
N LEU A 103 -8.19 13.71 14.48
CA LEU A 103 -9.23 14.38 13.67
C LEU A 103 -10.41 13.44 13.38
N ALA A 104 -10.15 12.18 13.03
CA ALA A 104 -11.18 11.18 12.80
C ALA A 104 -11.98 10.90 14.08
N ALA A 105 -11.32 10.77 15.23
CA ALA A 105 -11.98 10.63 16.53
C ALA A 105 -12.85 11.85 16.89
N VAL A 106 -12.36 13.06 16.62
CA VAL A 106 -13.11 14.31 16.83
C VAL A 106 -14.29 14.40 15.87
N VAL A 107 -14.13 14.09 14.59
CA VAL A 107 -15.23 14.12 13.60
C VAL A 107 -16.28 13.06 13.90
N SER A 108 -15.89 11.85 14.33
CA SER A 108 -16.82 10.82 14.78
C SER A 108 -17.54 11.17 16.09
N TRP A 109 -16.93 11.99 16.94
CA TRP A 109 -17.54 12.51 18.15
C TRP A 109 -18.50 13.68 17.89
N PHE A 110 -18.22 14.48 16.86
CA PHE A 110 -18.99 15.68 16.50
C PHE A 110 -20.02 15.46 15.39
N LEU A 111 -20.08 14.29 14.75
CA LEU A 111 -21.24 13.90 13.93
C LEU A 111 -22.40 13.60 14.89
N PRO A 112 -23.39 14.48 15.03
CA PRO A 112 -24.50 14.24 15.95
C PRO A 112 -25.30 13.07 15.38
N ALA A 113 -25.65 12.09 16.21
CA ALA A 113 -26.63 11.06 15.88
C ALA A 113 -27.94 11.68 15.30
N GLY A 114 -28.26 12.93 15.66
CA GLY A 114 -29.38 13.69 15.12
C GLY A 114 -29.24 14.19 13.66
N ALA A 115 -28.06 14.16 13.04
CA ALA A 115 -27.92 14.45 11.61
C ALA A 115 -28.30 13.25 10.72
N MET A 116 -28.20 12.03 11.25
CA MET A 116 -28.65 10.81 10.59
C MET A 116 -30.17 10.65 10.68
N GLU A 117 -30.80 11.10 11.76
CA GLU A 117 -32.27 11.11 11.93
C GLU A 117 -32.99 12.02 10.92
N GLN A 118 -32.31 13.03 10.38
CA GLN A 118 -32.87 13.97 9.39
C GLN A 118 -32.68 13.52 7.93
N LEU A 119 -32.02 12.37 7.69
CA LEU A 119 -31.88 11.76 6.37
C LEU A 119 -32.56 10.39 6.34
N PRO A 120 -33.90 10.32 6.46
CA PRO A 120 -34.66 9.06 6.40
C PRO A 120 -34.57 8.33 5.04
N GLU A 121 -33.83 8.88 4.06
CA GLU A 121 -33.75 8.36 2.68
C GLU A 121 -32.35 7.93 2.23
N LEU A 122 -31.33 7.93 3.11
CA LEU A 122 -30.00 7.51 2.68
C LEU A 122 -29.95 5.97 2.52
N VAL A 123 -30.11 5.50 1.28
CA VAL A 123 -29.98 4.08 0.96
C VAL A 123 -28.51 3.69 0.99
N TRP A 124 -28.05 3.12 2.11
CA TRP A 124 -26.65 2.76 2.34
C TRP A 124 -26.15 1.59 1.48
N HIS A 125 -27.07 0.76 0.98
CA HIS A 125 -26.73 -0.34 0.08
C HIS A 125 -26.47 0.20 -1.33
N PRO A 126 -25.33 -0.11 -1.97
CA PRO A 126 -24.93 0.61 -3.17
C PRO A 126 -25.79 0.33 -4.40
N LEU A 127 -26.49 -0.81 -4.42
CA LEU A 127 -27.49 -1.18 -5.42
C LEU A 127 -28.87 -0.57 -5.19
N GLY A 128 -29.11 0.01 -4.01
CA GLY A 128 -30.41 0.61 -3.70
C GLY A 128 -30.58 1.93 -4.42
N VAL A 129 -31.73 2.10 -5.07
CA VAL A 129 -32.09 3.31 -5.81
C VAL A 129 -32.87 4.25 -4.88
N SER A 130 -32.53 5.54 -4.88
CA SER A 130 -33.26 6.53 -4.09
C SER A 130 -34.72 6.65 -4.51
N ALA A 131 -35.61 6.96 -3.56
CA ALA A 131 -37.04 7.17 -3.84
C ALA A 131 -37.26 8.34 -4.83
N THR A 132 -36.43 9.38 -4.74
CA THR A 132 -36.41 10.51 -5.68
C THR A 132 -36.00 10.09 -7.09
N ALA A 133 -35.04 9.17 -7.27
CA ALA A 133 -34.73 8.64 -8.59
C ALA A 133 -35.82 7.69 -9.12
N GLN A 134 -36.42 6.86 -8.26
CA GLN A 134 -37.52 5.98 -8.64
C GLN A 134 -38.73 6.77 -9.15
N THR A 135 -39.15 7.83 -8.46
CA THR A 135 -40.27 8.68 -8.89
C THR A 135 -40.03 9.36 -10.24
N VAL A 136 -38.78 9.74 -10.55
CA VAL A 136 -38.40 10.27 -11.88
C VAL A 136 -38.41 9.18 -12.95
N LEU A 137 -37.89 7.99 -12.63
CA LEU A 137 -37.84 6.83 -13.53
C LEU A 137 -39.24 6.29 -13.87
N ASP A 138 -40.16 6.30 -12.91
CA ASP A 138 -41.53 5.81 -13.06
C ASP A 138 -42.42 6.76 -13.89
N GLY A 139 -41.88 7.89 -14.35
CA GLY A 139 -42.59 8.82 -15.24
C GLY A 139 -43.78 9.50 -14.56
N ALA A 140 -43.88 9.46 -13.23
CA ALA A 140 -44.90 10.12 -12.41
C ALA A 140 -44.71 11.65 -12.35
N VAL A 141 -44.21 12.25 -13.43
CA VAL A 141 -44.03 13.70 -13.61
C VAL A 141 -45.33 14.34 -14.15
N GLY A 142 -46.38 13.55 -14.43
CA GLY A 142 -47.66 14.00 -14.97
C GLY A 142 -48.80 14.02 -13.94
N GLU A 143 -49.30 15.23 -13.65
CA GLU A 143 -50.60 15.67 -13.08
C GLU A 143 -51.16 15.03 -11.79
N SER A 144 -50.66 13.89 -11.32
CA SER A 144 -51.04 13.28 -10.03
C SER A 144 -49.83 13.12 -9.09
N ALA A 145 -48.74 13.81 -9.41
CA ALA A 145 -47.50 13.75 -8.65
C ALA A 145 -47.69 14.42 -7.29
N VAL A 146 -47.18 13.77 -6.25
CA VAL A 146 -46.87 14.38 -4.96
C VAL A 146 -46.33 15.81 -5.18
N PRO A 147 -46.86 16.85 -4.50
CA PRO A 147 -46.35 18.20 -4.68
C PRO A 147 -44.88 18.24 -4.24
N GLY A 148 -43.96 18.41 -5.19
CA GLY A 148 -42.60 18.83 -4.91
C GLY A 148 -41.48 17.80 -5.05
N VAL A 149 -41.29 17.19 -6.23
CA VAL A 149 -39.91 17.18 -6.77
C VAL A 149 -39.75 18.54 -7.45
N PRO A 150 -39.18 19.54 -6.76
CA PRO A 150 -39.19 20.90 -7.29
C PRO A 150 -38.30 20.92 -8.53
N VAL A 151 -38.72 21.64 -9.58
CA VAL A 151 -37.88 21.97 -10.76
C VAL A 151 -36.46 22.41 -10.35
N VAL A 152 -36.34 23.01 -9.16
CA VAL A 152 -35.09 23.37 -8.48
C VAL A 152 -34.14 22.18 -8.29
N VAL A 153 -34.60 20.99 -7.88
CA VAL A 153 -33.76 19.79 -7.70
C VAL A 153 -33.21 19.31 -9.05
N LEU A 154 -34.05 19.27 -10.09
CA LEU A 154 -33.62 18.90 -11.44
C LEU A 154 -32.59 19.91 -11.99
N LEU A 155 -32.80 21.22 -11.75
CA LEU A 155 -31.86 22.27 -12.12
C LEU A 155 -30.54 22.16 -11.37
N ILE A 156 -30.57 21.81 -10.07
CA ILE A 156 -29.36 21.56 -9.27
C ILE A 156 -28.60 20.35 -9.84
N TRP A 157 -29.29 19.24 -10.15
CA TRP A 157 -28.67 18.06 -10.76
C TRP A 157 -28.04 18.38 -12.11
N ALA A 158 -28.76 19.12 -12.97
CA ALA A 158 -28.24 19.55 -14.27
C ALA A 158 -27.03 20.48 -14.12
N ALA A 159 -27.08 21.44 -13.20
CA ALA A 159 -25.96 22.33 -12.90
C ALA A 159 -24.74 21.56 -12.39
N GLN A 160 -24.94 20.55 -11.54
CA GLN A 160 -23.86 19.73 -11.00
C GLN A 160 -23.25 18.80 -12.06
N LEU A 161 -24.05 18.29 -13.00
CA LEU A 161 -23.56 17.56 -14.17
C LEU A 161 -22.69 18.46 -15.07
N VAL A 162 -23.15 19.68 -15.36
CA VAL A 162 -22.37 20.66 -16.14
C VAL A 162 -21.06 21.02 -15.42
N ALA A 163 -21.11 21.27 -14.10
CA ALA A 163 -19.93 21.53 -13.29
C ALA A 163 -18.95 20.34 -13.29
N THR A 164 -19.46 19.11 -13.25
CA THR A 164 -18.65 17.88 -13.36
C THR A 164 -17.92 17.81 -14.70
N LEU A 165 -18.64 18.04 -15.80
CA LEU A 165 -18.06 18.02 -17.15
C LEU A 165 -17.03 19.15 -17.33
N ALA A 166 -17.30 20.33 -16.80
CA ALA A 166 -16.37 21.45 -16.83
C ALA A 166 -15.09 21.14 -16.03
N ALA A 167 -15.21 20.54 -14.84
CA ALA A 167 -14.06 20.11 -14.05
C ALA A 167 -13.28 18.97 -14.74
N ALA A 168 -13.97 18.01 -15.37
CA ALA A 168 -13.33 16.94 -16.12
C ALA A 168 -12.56 17.48 -17.34
N ALA A 169 -13.13 18.44 -18.07
CA ALA A 169 -12.46 19.13 -19.17
C ALA A 169 -11.26 19.96 -18.67
N ALA A 170 -11.42 20.73 -17.59
CA ALA A 170 -10.33 21.47 -16.95
C ALA A 170 -9.21 20.54 -16.43
N SER A 171 -9.55 19.29 -16.08
CA SER A 171 -8.57 18.28 -15.69
C SER A 171 -7.58 17.97 -16.82
N LEU A 172 -7.97 18.14 -18.09
CA LEU A 172 -7.07 17.95 -19.23
C LEU A 172 -6.01 19.04 -19.34
N THR A 173 -6.24 20.21 -18.75
CA THR A 173 -5.26 21.30 -18.68
C THR A 173 -4.48 21.28 -17.35
N ASP A 174 -5.15 21.13 -16.21
CA ASP A 174 -4.54 21.12 -14.88
C ASP A 174 -4.96 19.89 -14.06
N ALA A 175 -3.98 19.12 -13.58
CA ALA A 175 -4.19 17.89 -12.82
C ALA A 175 -4.97 18.11 -11.51
N ARG A 176 -4.96 19.32 -10.95
CA ARG A 176 -5.64 19.65 -9.69
C ARG A 176 -7.16 19.51 -9.77
N TYR A 177 -7.73 19.57 -10.98
CA TYR A 177 -9.17 19.39 -11.18
C TYR A 177 -9.61 17.92 -11.23
N VAL A 178 -8.68 16.96 -11.32
CA VAL A 178 -9.01 15.52 -11.34
C VAL A 178 -9.80 15.07 -10.09
N PRO A 179 -9.35 15.33 -8.85
CA PRO A 179 -10.13 14.96 -7.66
C PRO A 179 -11.44 15.74 -7.55
N VAL A 180 -11.48 17.00 -8.02
CA VAL A 180 -12.70 17.81 -8.02
C VAL A 180 -13.74 17.22 -8.97
N ALA A 181 -13.33 16.82 -10.18
CA ALA A 181 -14.20 16.16 -11.15
C ALA A 181 -14.74 14.83 -10.61
N ALA A 182 -13.90 14.03 -9.95
CA ALA A 182 -14.31 12.78 -9.33
C ALA A 182 -15.35 13.00 -8.21
N LEU A 183 -15.15 13.99 -7.34
CA LEU A 183 -16.08 14.33 -6.25
C LEU A 183 -17.40 14.86 -6.76
N LEU A 184 -17.38 15.75 -7.76
CA LEU A 184 -18.60 16.28 -8.36
C LEU A 184 -19.38 15.18 -9.08
N GLY A 185 -18.70 14.33 -9.85
CA GLY A 185 -19.31 13.17 -10.51
C GLY A 185 -19.89 12.18 -9.51
N PHE A 186 -19.19 11.90 -8.41
CA PHE A 186 -19.73 11.12 -7.30
C PHE A 186 -21.03 11.73 -6.76
N GLY A 187 -21.03 13.04 -6.49
CA GLY A 187 -22.21 13.76 -6.00
C GLY A 187 -23.41 13.74 -6.97
N VAL A 188 -23.17 13.77 -8.28
CA VAL A 188 -24.22 13.62 -9.31
C VAL A 188 -24.83 12.22 -9.24
N GLY A 189 -24.01 11.17 -9.21
CA GLY A 189 -24.52 9.80 -9.21
C GLY A 189 -25.15 9.38 -7.88
N LEU A 190 -24.72 9.97 -6.74
CA LEU A 190 -25.27 9.69 -5.40
C LEU A 190 -26.77 9.98 -5.31
N GLN A 191 -27.27 10.89 -6.16
CA GLN A 191 -28.68 11.19 -6.28
C GLN A 191 -29.51 9.97 -6.72
N VAL A 192 -28.89 9.02 -7.41
CA VAL A 192 -29.52 7.78 -7.90
C VAL A 192 -29.18 6.61 -7.00
N SER A 193 -27.89 6.30 -6.86
CA SER A 193 -27.38 5.21 -6.03
C SER A 193 -25.87 5.34 -5.82
N VAL A 194 -25.29 4.62 -4.86
CA VAL A 194 -23.82 4.64 -4.67
C VAL A 194 -23.09 3.99 -5.86
N VAL A 195 -23.65 2.96 -6.51
CA VAL A 195 -23.06 2.42 -7.75
C VAL A 195 -23.04 3.49 -8.85
N ALA A 196 -24.13 4.24 -9.01
CA ALA A 196 -24.17 5.34 -9.97
C ALA A 196 -23.15 6.43 -9.60
N ALA A 197 -23.02 6.77 -8.31
CA ALA A 197 -22.00 7.69 -7.80
C ALA A 197 -20.59 7.24 -8.20
N CYS A 198 -20.24 5.99 -7.96
CA CYS A 198 -18.95 5.43 -8.34
C CYS A 198 -18.75 5.41 -9.87
N LEU A 199 -19.80 5.14 -10.64
CA LEU A 199 -19.74 5.14 -12.10
C LEU A 199 -19.47 6.54 -12.65
N PHE A 200 -20.23 7.55 -12.22
CA PHE A 200 -20.04 8.94 -12.65
C PHE A 200 -18.68 9.48 -12.19
N ALA A 201 -18.22 9.13 -10.99
CA ALA A 201 -16.87 9.47 -10.52
C ALA A 201 -15.78 8.87 -11.43
N ALA A 202 -15.91 7.59 -11.81
CA ALA A 202 -14.95 6.92 -12.70
C ALA A 202 -14.96 7.51 -14.12
N LEU A 203 -16.14 7.88 -14.63
CA LEU A 203 -16.29 8.53 -15.95
C LEU A 203 -15.76 9.97 -15.97
N ALA A 204 -15.80 10.68 -14.84
CA ALA A 204 -15.30 12.05 -14.73
C ALA A 204 -13.76 12.13 -14.69
N VAL A 205 -13.08 11.03 -14.38
CA VAL A 205 -11.61 10.98 -14.30
C VAL A 205 -10.99 10.56 -15.65
N TRP A 206 -10.57 11.55 -16.44
CA TRP A 206 -10.01 11.30 -17.78
C TRP A 206 -8.50 11.07 -17.78
N ARG A 207 -7.78 11.64 -16.80
CA ARG A 207 -6.33 11.46 -16.68
C ARG A 207 -5.95 10.13 -16.00
N PRO A 208 -4.87 9.46 -16.44
CA PRO A 208 -4.32 8.35 -15.70
C PRO A 208 -3.67 8.86 -14.40
N GLY A 209 -3.94 8.20 -13.28
CA GLY A 209 -3.44 8.62 -11.97
C GLY A 209 -4.01 7.79 -10.82
N PRO A 210 -3.59 8.06 -9.58
CA PRO A 210 -4.11 7.39 -8.38
C PRO A 210 -5.62 7.59 -8.21
N GLU A 211 -6.17 8.75 -8.58
CA GLU A 211 -7.61 9.05 -8.51
C GLU A 211 -8.44 8.14 -9.41
N ARG A 212 -7.88 7.73 -10.56
CA ARG A 212 -8.52 6.77 -11.47
C ARG A 212 -8.57 5.37 -10.86
N VAL A 213 -7.52 4.98 -10.14
CA VAL A 213 -7.46 3.69 -9.43
C VAL A 213 -8.50 3.68 -8.32
N VAL A 214 -8.60 4.77 -7.55
CA VAL A 214 -9.59 4.89 -6.48
C VAL A 214 -11.01 4.83 -7.04
N SER A 215 -11.34 5.66 -8.02
CA SER A 215 -12.70 5.70 -8.60
C SER A 215 -13.11 4.37 -9.26
N VAL A 216 -12.23 3.75 -10.05
CA VAL A 216 -12.50 2.43 -10.66
C VAL A 216 -12.58 1.33 -9.60
N GLY A 217 -11.68 1.33 -8.61
CA GLY A 217 -11.70 0.36 -7.52
C GLY A 217 -12.97 0.44 -6.68
N LEU A 218 -13.44 1.65 -6.36
CA LEU A 218 -14.71 1.87 -5.69
C LEU A 218 -15.90 1.43 -6.54
N LEU A 219 -15.88 1.66 -7.85
CA LEU A 219 -16.91 1.15 -8.76
C LEU A 219 -16.96 -0.38 -8.77
N ILE A 220 -15.81 -1.06 -8.89
CA ILE A 220 -15.74 -2.52 -8.84
C ILE A 220 -16.28 -3.02 -7.50
N ALA A 221 -15.85 -2.41 -6.39
CA ALA A 221 -16.34 -2.79 -5.07
C ALA A 221 -17.86 -2.58 -4.93
N ALA A 222 -18.38 -1.45 -5.40
CA ALA A 222 -19.81 -1.15 -5.34
C ALA A 222 -20.66 -2.12 -6.17
N VAL A 223 -20.17 -2.54 -7.34
CA VAL A 223 -20.84 -3.54 -8.21
C VAL A 223 -20.81 -4.95 -7.58
N LEU A 224 -19.68 -5.32 -6.96
CA LEU A 224 -19.54 -6.61 -6.29
C LEU A 224 -20.26 -6.68 -4.94
N ASN A 225 -20.75 -5.55 -4.44
CA ASN A 225 -21.35 -5.46 -3.11
C ASN A 225 -22.79 -5.95 -3.08
N VAL A 226 -22.94 -7.26 -3.26
CA VAL A 226 -24.18 -8.01 -3.09
C VAL A 226 -24.39 -8.37 -1.61
N VAL A 227 -23.30 -8.68 -0.90
CA VAL A 227 -23.31 -8.99 0.53
C VAL A 227 -22.15 -8.24 1.21
N PRO A 228 -22.43 -7.31 2.15
CA PRO A 228 -21.41 -6.44 2.74
C PRO A 228 -20.23 -7.20 3.37
N GLY A 229 -20.50 -8.33 4.05
CA GLY A 229 -19.46 -9.16 4.67
C GLY A 229 -18.47 -9.73 3.64
N VAL A 230 -18.95 -10.17 2.48
CA VAL A 230 -18.11 -10.69 1.39
C VAL A 230 -17.27 -9.57 0.77
N THR A 231 -17.86 -8.39 0.59
CA THR A 231 -17.17 -7.22 0.05
C THR A 231 -16.08 -6.73 0.99
N MET A 232 -16.33 -6.74 2.31
CA MET A 232 -15.30 -6.45 3.32
C MET A 232 -14.17 -7.48 3.30
N LEU A 233 -14.48 -8.78 3.13
CA LEU A 233 -13.45 -9.81 2.99
C LEU A 233 -12.58 -9.61 1.76
N LEU A 234 -13.19 -9.30 0.62
CA LEU A 234 -12.46 -8.98 -0.60
C LEU A 234 -11.58 -7.75 -0.40
N GLY A 235 -12.10 -6.70 0.24
CA GLY A 235 -11.34 -5.50 0.60
C GLY A 235 -10.16 -5.81 1.52
N LEU A 236 -10.34 -6.69 2.51
CA LEU A 236 -9.29 -7.13 3.41
C LEU A 236 -8.21 -7.92 2.67
N ALA A 237 -8.61 -8.87 1.81
CA ALA A 237 -7.68 -9.67 1.00
C ALA A 237 -6.87 -8.78 0.05
N VAL A 238 -7.51 -7.84 -0.64
CA VAL A 238 -6.82 -6.89 -1.52
C VAL A 238 -5.89 -5.97 -0.71
N LEU A 239 -6.27 -5.55 0.50
CA LEU A 239 -5.42 -4.77 1.38
C LEU A 239 -4.15 -5.55 1.76
N THR A 240 -4.28 -6.83 2.15
CA THR A 240 -3.16 -7.72 2.48
C THR A 240 -2.19 -7.89 1.31
N PHE A 241 -2.71 -8.05 0.09
CA PHE A 241 -1.91 -8.24 -1.13
C PHE A 241 -1.63 -6.95 -1.90
N SER A 242 -1.96 -5.77 -1.34
CA SER A 242 -1.92 -4.48 -2.04
C SER A 242 -0.54 -4.09 -2.56
N GLY A 243 0.53 -4.51 -1.88
CA GLY A 243 1.91 -4.32 -2.35
C GLY A 243 2.21 -5.13 -3.62
N GLN A 244 1.86 -6.41 -3.62
CA GLN A 244 2.06 -7.30 -4.77
C GLN A 244 1.18 -6.89 -5.95
N LEU A 245 -0.06 -6.49 -5.67
CA LEU A 245 -1.00 -6.03 -6.68
C LEU A 245 -0.55 -4.70 -7.30
N ALA A 246 0.00 -3.77 -6.51
CA ALA A 246 0.59 -2.54 -7.02
C ALA A 246 1.80 -2.80 -7.94
N LEU A 247 2.67 -3.75 -7.59
CA LEU A 247 3.80 -4.15 -8.43
C LEU A 247 3.33 -4.76 -9.76
N GLY A 248 2.34 -5.66 -9.70
CA GLY A 248 1.74 -6.28 -10.88
C GLY A 248 1.08 -5.26 -11.80
N LEU A 249 0.26 -4.35 -11.26
CA LEU A 249 -0.40 -3.29 -12.03
C LEU A 249 0.59 -2.24 -12.59
N ALA A 250 1.70 -2.00 -11.90
CA ALA A 250 2.76 -1.12 -12.38
C ALA A 250 3.64 -1.77 -13.46
N GLY A 251 3.55 -3.10 -13.65
CA GLY A 251 4.38 -3.86 -14.58
C GLY A 251 5.83 -3.99 -14.13
N VAL A 252 6.10 -3.95 -12.82
CA VAL A 252 7.46 -4.11 -12.29
C VAL A 252 7.92 -5.54 -12.59
N ARG A 253 9.00 -5.67 -13.36
CA ARG A 253 9.61 -6.96 -13.66
C ARG A 253 10.48 -7.38 -12.49
N LEU A 254 10.10 -8.46 -11.81
CA LEU A 254 10.92 -9.03 -10.74
C LEU A 254 12.20 -9.61 -11.33
N PRO A 255 13.36 -9.37 -10.69
CA PRO A 255 14.62 -9.97 -11.13
C PRO A 255 14.48 -11.50 -11.09
N ARG A 256 14.85 -12.15 -12.20
CA ARG A 256 14.87 -13.61 -12.25
C ARG A 256 16.02 -14.07 -11.38
N ILE A 257 15.73 -14.81 -10.31
CA ILE A 257 16.76 -15.46 -9.50
C ILE A 257 17.36 -16.56 -10.38
N PRO A 258 18.63 -16.45 -10.82
CA PRO A 258 19.24 -17.50 -11.61
C PRO A 258 19.36 -18.76 -10.74
N ALA A 259 19.06 -19.92 -11.33
CA ALA A 259 19.41 -21.19 -10.73
C ALA A 259 20.94 -21.19 -10.51
N THR A 260 21.36 -21.42 -9.26
CA THR A 260 22.74 -21.51 -8.76
C THR A 260 23.86 -21.45 -9.82
N GLY A 261 24.66 -20.37 -9.81
CA GLY A 261 25.98 -20.34 -10.46
C GLY A 261 26.11 -19.53 -11.76
N LEU A 262 25.05 -18.89 -12.26
CA LEU A 262 25.12 -18.03 -13.46
C LEU A 262 24.86 -16.57 -13.09
N PHE A 263 25.89 -15.88 -12.59
CA PHE A 263 25.88 -14.43 -12.35
C PHE A 263 26.27 -13.60 -13.60
N ASP A 264 26.56 -14.25 -14.73
CA ASP A 264 27.12 -13.61 -15.93
C ASP A 264 26.10 -12.89 -16.85
N ALA A 265 24.80 -13.10 -16.66
CA ALA A 265 23.81 -12.70 -17.67
C ALA A 265 23.22 -11.28 -17.53
N LEU A 266 23.58 -10.51 -16.49
CA LEU A 266 22.92 -9.22 -16.21
C LEU A 266 23.67 -7.97 -16.69
N GLU A 267 24.95 -8.08 -17.09
CA GLU A 267 25.73 -6.89 -17.49
C GLU A 267 25.72 -6.58 -19.00
N SER A 268 25.31 -7.51 -19.86
CA SER A 268 25.59 -7.42 -21.31
C SER A 268 24.43 -7.06 -22.23
N SER A 269 23.21 -6.84 -21.73
CA SER A 269 22.08 -6.45 -22.59
C SER A 269 21.75 -4.96 -22.46
N PRO A 270 22.15 -4.08 -23.39
CA PRO A 270 21.82 -2.65 -23.35
C PRO A 270 20.31 -2.38 -23.44
N ASP A 271 19.51 -3.35 -23.91
CA ASP A 271 18.04 -3.31 -23.94
C ASP A 271 17.36 -3.70 -22.61
N SER A 272 18.11 -4.11 -21.58
CA SER A 272 17.57 -4.58 -20.29
C SER A 272 17.76 -3.61 -19.13
N ARG A 273 18.05 -2.33 -19.38
CA ARG A 273 17.75 -1.26 -18.42
C ARG A 273 16.32 -0.79 -18.69
N PRO A 274 15.29 -1.41 -18.10
CA PRO A 274 13.95 -0.85 -18.19
C PRO A 274 13.97 0.53 -17.52
N ASP A 275 12.96 1.35 -17.79
CA ASP A 275 12.65 2.59 -17.09
C ASP A 275 12.34 2.34 -15.59
N THR A 276 13.34 1.85 -14.86
CA THR A 276 13.34 1.45 -13.45
C THR A 276 12.78 2.55 -12.55
N GLY A 277 13.09 3.80 -12.88
CA GLY A 277 12.53 4.96 -12.18
C GLY A 277 11.01 5.13 -12.37
N ALA A 278 10.50 4.91 -13.59
CA ALA A 278 9.11 5.20 -13.94
C ALA A 278 8.15 4.11 -13.49
N THR A 279 8.52 2.84 -13.63
CA THR A 279 7.75 1.68 -13.14
C THR A 279 7.69 1.67 -11.61
N ALA A 280 8.82 1.93 -10.93
CA ALA A 280 8.85 2.06 -9.48
C ALA A 280 8.04 3.29 -9.02
N ALA A 281 8.14 4.45 -9.68
CA ALA A 281 7.32 5.62 -9.37
C ALA A 281 5.82 5.33 -9.53
N ARG A 282 5.43 4.57 -10.55
CA ARG A 282 4.05 4.13 -10.76
C ARG A 282 3.60 3.16 -9.66
N ALA A 283 4.40 2.18 -9.29
CA ALA A 283 4.07 1.29 -8.16
C ALA A 283 3.88 2.08 -6.86
N ARG A 284 4.72 3.10 -6.62
CA ARG A 284 4.64 3.98 -5.46
C ARG A 284 3.38 4.85 -5.42
N SER A 285 2.77 5.17 -6.58
CA SER A 285 1.50 5.91 -6.64
C SER A 285 0.28 4.98 -6.61
N LEU A 286 0.37 3.77 -7.18
CA LEU A 286 -0.71 2.79 -7.19
C LEU A 286 -0.96 2.19 -5.80
N HIS A 287 0.09 1.86 -5.05
CA HIS A 287 -0.04 1.26 -3.73
C HIS A 287 -0.92 2.07 -2.75
N PRO A 288 -0.64 3.37 -2.49
CA PRO A 288 -1.49 4.15 -1.60
C PRO A 288 -2.92 4.32 -2.11
N ALA A 289 -3.13 4.40 -3.43
CA ALA A 289 -4.47 4.47 -4.02
C ALA A 289 -5.28 3.19 -3.75
N LEU A 290 -4.67 2.01 -3.92
CA LEU A 290 -5.29 0.73 -3.59
C LEU A 290 -5.62 0.62 -2.10
N VAL A 291 -4.70 1.05 -1.23
CA VAL A 291 -4.91 1.03 0.23
C VAL A 291 -6.08 1.93 0.61
N VAL A 292 -6.12 3.18 0.13
CA VAL A 292 -7.23 4.11 0.40
C VAL A 292 -8.56 3.54 -0.11
N THR A 293 -8.56 2.91 -1.29
CA THR A 293 -9.76 2.23 -1.82
C THR A 293 -10.26 1.15 -0.89
N CYS A 294 -9.38 0.26 -0.43
CA CYS A 294 -9.74 -0.83 0.49
C CYS A 294 -10.25 -0.28 1.83
N CYS A 295 -9.59 0.75 2.37
CA CYS A 295 -10.00 1.45 3.58
C CYS A 295 -11.43 2.02 3.47
N VAL A 296 -11.76 2.68 2.34
CA VAL A 296 -13.12 3.18 2.09
C VAL A 296 -14.13 2.03 1.99
N VAL A 297 -13.79 0.93 1.33
CA VAL A 297 -14.65 -0.26 1.24
C VAL A 297 -14.93 -0.88 2.61
N LEU A 298 -13.91 -0.97 3.47
CA LEU A 298 -14.07 -1.48 4.84
C LEU A 298 -14.97 -0.59 5.68
N LEU A 299 -14.84 0.74 5.58
CA LEU A 299 -15.73 1.68 6.27
C LEU A 299 -17.16 1.61 5.73
N ALA A 300 -17.34 1.55 4.41
CA ALA A 300 -18.65 1.40 3.80
C ALA A 300 -19.34 0.10 4.22
N GLY A 301 -18.60 -1.02 4.23
CA GLY A 301 -19.11 -2.30 4.71
C GLY A 301 -19.44 -2.29 6.20
N THR A 302 -18.69 -1.53 7.00
CA THR A 302 -18.99 -1.33 8.44
C THR A 302 -20.36 -0.68 8.63
N VAL A 303 -20.64 0.41 7.90
CA VAL A 303 -21.93 1.11 7.99
C VAL A 303 -23.08 0.26 7.46
N GLN A 304 -22.83 -0.60 6.47
CA GLN A 304 -23.85 -1.51 5.94
C GLN A 304 -24.15 -2.70 6.86
N LEU A 305 -23.13 -3.24 7.54
CA LEU A 305 -23.30 -4.33 8.52
C LEU A 305 -23.86 -3.83 9.85
N LEU A 306 -23.59 -2.57 10.19
CA LEU A 306 -24.03 -1.93 11.43
C LEU A 306 -24.66 -0.56 11.10
N PRO A 307 -25.91 -0.54 10.61
CA PRO A 307 -26.63 0.70 10.31
C PRO A 307 -26.91 1.53 11.57
N ALA A 308 -26.92 2.85 11.42
CA ALA A 308 -27.18 3.76 12.52
C ALA A 308 -28.60 3.58 13.10
N GLY A 309 -28.71 3.57 14.42
CA GLY A 309 -30.01 3.50 15.12
C GLY A 309 -30.54 2.08 15.32
N GLU A 310 -29.84 1.06 14.82
CA GLU A 310 -30.21 -0.34 15.03
C GLU A 310 -29.77 -0.82 16.42
N SER A 311 -30.73 -1.27 17.23
CA SER A 311 -30.50 -1.64 18.62
C SER A 311 -30.33 -3.16 18.84
N ASP A 312 -30.75 -3.99 17.89
CA ASP A 312 -30.65 -5.45 17.95
C ASP A 312 -29.61 -5.97 16.95
N VAL A 313 -28.34 -5.74 17.29
CA VAL A 313 -27.21 -6.10 16.42
C VAL A 313 -26.66 -7.47 16.85
N PRO A 314 -26.52 -8.43 15.92
CA PRO A 314 -25.93 -9.73 16.23
C PRO A 314 -24.52 -9.59 16.80
N VAL A 315 -24.24 -10.30 17.89
CA VAL A 315 -22.91 -10.30 18.55
C VAL A 315 -21.79 -10.67 17.57
N TRP A 316 -22.07 -11.56 16.61
CA TRP A 316 -21.12 -11.96 15.58
C TRP A 316 -20.73 -10.81 14.64
N THR A 317 -21.66 -9.91 14.33
CA THR A 317 -21.39 -8.72 13.51
C THR A 317 -20.46 -7.77 14.27
N ILE A 318 -20.72 -7.52 15.55
CA ILE A 318 -19.85 -6.71 16.41
C ILE A 318 -18.46 -7.33 16.50
N ALA A 319 -18.37 -8.64 16.75
CA ALA A 319 -17.11 -9.36 16.81
C ALA A 319 -16.33 -9.28 15.47
N ALA A 320 -17.01 -9.45 14.33
CA ALA A 320 -16.41 -9.33 13.01
C ALA A 320 -15.78 -7.95 12.80
N LEU A 321 -16.53 -6.89 13.13
CA LEU A 321 -16.08 -5.50 13.01
C LEU A 321 -14.90 -5.20 13.92
N LEU A 322 -14.93 -5.64 15.18
CA LEU A 322 -13.80 -5.49 16.11
C LEU A 322 -12.54 -6.20 15.60
N ILE A 323 -12.68 -7.41 15.06
CA ILE A 323 -11.56 -8.16 14.47
C ILE A 323 -11.02 -7.45 13.23
N VAL A 324 -11.87 -6.89 12.35
CA VAL A 324 -11.44 -6.07 11.21
C VAL A 324 -10.66 -4.85 11.69
N ALA A 325 -11.10 -4.15 12.74
CA ALA A 325 -10.32 -3.05 13.32
C ALA A 325 -8.94 -3.50 13.85
N LEU A 326 -8.84 -4.70 14.43
CA LEU A 326 -7.54 -5.23 14.90
C LEU A 326 -6.56 -5.50 13.76
N THR A 327 -7.04 -5.74 12.53
CA THR A 327 -6.14 -5.80 11.35
C THR A 327 -5.43 -4.48 11.08
N GLY A 328 -5.91 -3.38 11.68
CA GLY A 328 -5.25 -2.07 11.68
C GLY A 328 -3.85 -2.06 12.32
N LEU A 329 -3.50 -3.09 13.09
CA LEU A 329 -2.15 -3.32 13.61
C LEU A 329 -1.10 -3.48 12.49
N SER A 330 -1.52 -3.87 11.28
CA SER A 330 -0.68 -3.95 10.07
C SER A 330 -0.12 -2.61 9.61
N ALA A 331 -0.63 -1.48 10.12
CA ALA A 331 -0.13 -0.13 9.83
C ALA A 331 1.33 0.09 10.28
N ARG A 332 1.89 -0.81 11.11
CA ARG A 332 3.28 -0.76 11.59
C ARG A 332 4.28 -0.95 10.44
N ALA A 333 5.39 -0.22 10.48
CA ALA A 333 6.48 -0.30 9.50
C ALA A 333 6.06 -0.12 8.02
N CYS A 334 4.83 0.33 7.78
CA CYS A 334 4.32 0.65 6.47
C CYS A 334 4.65 2.10 6.07
N ARG A 335 4.58 2.38 4.78
CA ARG A 335 4.71 3.73 4.23
C ARG A 335 3.68 4.69 4.84
N PRO A 336 3.95 6.00 4.91
CA PRO A 336 3.13 6.95 5.68
C PRO A 336 1.65 6.93 5.29
N VAL A 337 1.35 6.90 3.99
CA VAL A 337 -0.05 6.89 3.51
C VAL A 337 -0.78 5.60 3.88
N HIS A 338 -0.11 4.44 3.78
CA HIS A 338 -0.69 3.17 4.18
C HIS A 338 -0.97 3.17 5.69
N SER A 339 0.04 3.53 6.47
CA SER A 339 -0.04 3.59 7.93
C SER A 339 -1.18 4.51 8.40
N VAL A 340 -1.26 5.72 7.83
CA VAL A 340 -2.32 6.69 8.13
C VAL A 340 -3.70 6.15 7.75
N ALA A 341 -3.88 5.69 6.51
CA ALA A 341 -5.17 5.24 6.01
C ALA A 341 -5.72 4.07 6.83
N VAL A 342 -4.89 3.06 7.11
CA VAL A 342 -5.27 1.88 7.89
C VAL A 342 -5.56 2.25 9.35
N THR A 343 -4.75 3.11 9.97
CA THR A 343 -4.97 3.56 11.35
C THR A 343 -6.26 4.37 11.49
N VAL A 344 -6.52 5.27 10.53
CA VAL A 344 -7.76 6.06 10.49
C VAL A 344 -8.96 5.14 10.30
N THR A 345 -8.88 4.18 9.40
CA THR A 345 -9.93 3.18 9.16
C THR A 345 -10.25 2.40 10.43
N ALA A 346 -9.23 1.87 11.11
CA ALA A 346 -9.42 1.12 12.35
C ALA A 346 -10.04 1.98 13.44
N THR A 347 -9.57 3.22 13.61
CA THR A 347 -10.11 4.17 14.60
C THR A 347 -11.57 4.52 14.31
N LEU A 348 -11.91 4.84 13.06
CA LEU A 348 -13.27 5.15 12.64
C LEU A 348 -14.20 3.96 12.86
N LEU A 349 -13.76 2.75 12.49
CA LEU A 349 -14.53 1.53 12.67
C LEU A 349 -14.81 1.26 14.16
N LEU A 350 -13.78 1.32 15.01
CA LEU A 350 -13.94 1.16 16.46
C LEU A 350 -14.88 2.19 17.06
N THR A 351 -14.73 3.45 16.64
CA THR A 351 -15.60 4.52 17.12
C THR A 351 -17.04 4.25 16.69
N TRP A 352 -17.26 3.85 15.42
CA TRP A 352 -18.58 3.50 14.90
C TRP A 352 -19.23 2.36 15.69
N VAL A 353 -18.50 1.28 15.93
CA VAL A 353 -18.99 0.14 16.74
C VAL A 353 -19.33 0.60 18.15
N ALA A 354 -18.50 1.44 18.76
CA ALA A 354 -18.70 1.89 20.13
C ALA A 354 -19.92 2.80 20.29
N LEU A 355 -20.31 3.55 19.26
CA LEU A 355 -21.56 4.31 19.24
C LEU A 355 -22.81 3.42 19.35
N HIS A 356 -22.70 2.13 19.01
CA HIS A 356 -23.79 1.16 19.11
C HIS A 356 -23.75 0.33 20.41
N LEU A 357 -22.73 0.51 21.25
CA LEU A 357 -22.59 -0.22 22.51
C LEU A 357 -23.13 0.61 23.70
N PRO A 358 -23.93 0.03 24.60
CA PRO A 358 -24.48 0.77 25.74
C PRO A 358 -23.40 1.11 26.79
N GLY A 359 -23.32 2.37 27.25
CA GLY A 359 -22.48 2.79 28.38
C GLY A 359 -21.23 3.59 28.00
N ALA A 360 -20.13 3.45 28.78
CA ALA A 360 -18.89 4.23 28.62
C ALA A 360 -17.91 3.69 27.55
N TRP A 361 -18.33 2.71 26.75
CA TRP A 361 -17.55 2.09 25.67
C TRP A 361 -17.01 3.07 24.60
N PRO A 362 -17.69 4.18 24.26
CA PRO A 362 -17.15 5.19 23.35
C PRO A 362 -15.80 5.77 23.81
N LEU A 363 -15.56 5.86 25.12
CA LEU A 363 -14.28 6.34 25.67
C LEU A 363 -13.18 5.28 25.56
N LEU A 364 -13.53 3.99 25.67
CA LEU A 364 -12.60 2.87 25.47
C LEU A 364 -12.22 2.68 23.99
N ALA A 365 -13.10 3.04 23.06
CA ALA A 365 -12.85 2.98 21.62
C ALA A 365 -11.76 3.95 21.12
N LEU A 366 -11.40 4.94 21.93
CA LEU A 366 -10.28 5.84 21.69
C LEU A 366 -8.92 5.23 22.11
N ALA A 367 -8.91 4.20 22.95
CA ALA A 367 -7.67 3.58 23.42
C ALA A 367 -6.84 2.92 22.29
N PRO A 368 -7.45 2.26 21.28
CA PRO A 368 -6.70 1.72 20.15
C PRO A 368 -6.12 2.79 19.22
N ALA A 369 -6.68 4.00 19.18
CA ALA A 369 -6.07 5.13 18.47
C ALA A 369 -4.72 5.54 19.10
N ALA A 370 -4.47 5.19 20.37
CA ALA A 370 -3.21 5.42 21.06
C ALA A 370 -2.17 4.29 20.87
N LEU A 371 -2.57 3.09 20.39
CA LEU A 371 -1.66 1.96 20.20
C LEU A 371 -0.49 2.25 19.25
N PRO A 372 -0.67 2.96 18.12
CA PRO A 372 0.47 3.27 17.26
C PRO A 372 1.55 4.17 17.94
N ALA A 373 1.25 4.83 19.08
CA ALA A 373 2.10 5.86 19.72
C ALA A 373 3.05 5.22 20.71
N VAL A 374 2.70 4.01 21.15
CA VAL A 374 3.57 3.17 21.93
C VAL A 374 4.63 2.65 20.98
N ARG A 375 5.80 3.30 20.96
CA ARG A 375 6.99 2.71 20.37
C ARG A 375 7.28 1.43 21.13
N VAL A 376 6.92 0.30 20.53
CA VAL A 376 7.18 -1.02 21.11
C VAL A 376 8.67 -1.31 20.93
N THR A 377 9.46 -0.89 21.91
CA THR A 377 10.90 -1.16 21.96
C THR A 377 11.20 -2.56 22.47
N SER A 378 10.20 -3.25 23.04
CA SER A 378 10.34 -4.63 23.53
C SER A 378 10.11 -5.65 22.42
N PRO A 379 11.08 -6.55 22.14
CA PRO A 379 10.94 -7.59 21.13
C PRO A 379 9.83 -8.61 21.46
N LEU A 380 9.49 -8.79 22.74
CA LEU A 380 8.38 -9.65 23.15
C LEU A 380 7.02 -9.04 22.80
N ALA A 381 6.86 -7.73 23.02
CA ALA A 381 5.63 -7.03 22.69
C ALA A 381 5.44 -6.94 21.16
N GLY A 382 6.51 -6.81 20.38
CA GLY A 382 6.45 -6.94 18.92
C GLY A 382 5.88 -8.29 18.48
N ARG A 383 6.41 -9.40 19.01
CA ARG A 383 5.91 -10.76 18.70
C ARG A 383 4.45 -10.97 19.09
N VAL A 384 4.02 -10.49 20.25
CA VAL A 384 2.62 -10.59 20.69
C VAL A 384 1.69 -9.87 19.72
N LEU A 385 2.13 -8.71 19.22
CA LEU A 385 1.36 -7.95 18.26
C LEU A 385 1.31 -8.60 16.88
N ASP A 386 2.39 -9.25 16.43
CA ASP A 386 2.41 -10.01 15.17
C ASP A 386 1.48 -11.23 15.24
N ILE A 387 1.46 -11.93 16.39
CA ILE A 387 0.54 -13.04 16.66
C ILE A 387 -0.90 -12.54 16.66
N THR A 388 -1.18 -11.43 17.36
CA THR A 388 -2.53 -10.84 17.42
C THR A 388 -3.02 -10.45 16.03
N GLU A 389 -2.16 -9.83 15.22
CA GLU A 389 -2.47 -9.47 13.83
C GLU A 389 -2.79 -10.70 12.98
N THR A 390 -1.98 -11.75 13.08
CA THR A 390 -2.19 -13.02 12.36
C THR A 390 -3.50 -13.67 12.74
N ILE A 391 -3.82 -13.71 14.05
CA ILE A 391 -5.10 -14.22 14.56
C ILE A 391 -6.25 -13.36 14.04
N ALA A 392 -6.11 -12.04 14.03
CA ALA A 392 -7.15 -11.13 13.53
C ALA A 392 -7.46 -11.43 12.05
N PHE A 393 -6.46 -11.56 11.18
CA PHE A 393 -6.68 -11.93 9.78
C PHE A 393 -7.33 -13.32 9.63
N ALA A 394 -6.89 -14.31 10.41
CA ALA A 394 -7.44 -15.66 10.34
C ALA A 394 -8.91 -15.73 10.83
N VAL A 395 -9.24 -15.00 11.89
CA VAL A 395 -10.58 -14.98 12.51
C VAL A 395 -11.54 -14.07 11.74
N ALA A 396 -11.05 -13.04 11.04
CA ALA A 396 -11.88 -12.16 10.20
C ALA A 396 -12.67 -12.93 9.14
N ILE A 397 -12.05 -13.96 8.55
CA ILE A 397 -12.65 -14.80 7.51
C ILE A 397 -13.94 -15.47 7.97
N PRO A 398 -13.93 -16.37 8.97
CA PRO A 398 -15.15 -17.03 9.41
C PRO A 398 -16.18 -16.06 10.00
N LEU A 399 -15.76 -14.97 10.67
CA LEU A 399 -16.68 -13.99 11.24
C LEU A 399 -17.43 -13.17 10.18
N LEU A 400 -16.74 -12.71 9.13
CA LEU A 400 -17.39 -11.99 8.03
C LEU A 400 -18.21 -12.91 7.13
N ILE A 401 -17.87 -14.21 7.05
CA ILE A 401 -18.76 -15.19 6.41
C ILE A 401 -20.02 -15.40 7.27
N ALA A 402 -19.91 -15.37 8.60
CA ALA A 402 -21.07 -15.53 9.47
C ALA A 402 -22.13 -14.43 9.29
N THR A 403 -21.74 -13.22 8.91
CA THR A 403 -22.68 -12.13 8.63
C THR A 403 -23.50 -12.32 7.34
N THR A 404 -23.18 -13.35 6.54
CA THR A 404 -23.89 -13.66 5.29
C THR A 404 -25.07 -14.61 5.46
N GLY A 405 -25.24 -15.21 6.65
CA GLY A 405 -26.28 -16.23 6.91
C GLY A 405 -26.00 -17.62 6.31
N ILE A 406 -24.85 -17.83 5.66
CA ILE A 406 -24.47 -19.12 5.05
C ILE A 406 -24.45 -20.26 6.08
N PHE A 407 -23.99 -20.02 7.31
CA PHE A 407 -23.96 -21.08 8.32
C PHE A 407 -25.35 -21.52 8.77
N ASP A 408 -26.32 -20.60 8.82
CA ASP A 408 -27.69 -20.93 9.17
C ASP A 408 -28.41 -21.63 8.01
N LEU A 409 -28.10 -21.24 6.76
CA LEU A 409 -28.54 -21.95 5.57
C LEU A 409 -28.05 -23.42 5.58
N VAL A 410 -26.77 -23.65 5.87
CA VAL A 410 -26.19 -25.01 5.92
C VAL A 410 -26.78 -25.81 7.07
N ARG A 411 -27.01 -25.20 8.24
CA ARG A 411 -27.66 -25.86 9.38
C ARG A 411 -29.13 -26.20 9.14
N GLY A 412 -29.85 -25.40 8.34
CA GLY A 412 -31.26 -25.67 8.01
C GLY A 412 -31.47 -26.76 6.96
N ILE A 413 -30.40 -27.20 6.26
CA ILE A 413 -30.44 -28.30 5.29
C ILE A 413 -30.26 -29.68 5.97
N GLY A 414 -29.64 -29.73 7.14
CA GLY A 414 -29.45 -30.95 7.94
C GLY A 414 -30.49 -31.09 9.03
#